data_AF-A0A9P6TNH4-F1
#
_entry.id   AF-A0A9P6TNH4-F1
#
_cell.length_a   1.000
_cell.length_b   1.000
_cell.length_c   1.000
_cell.angle_alpha   90.00
_cell.angle_beta   90.00
_cell.angle_gamma   90.00
#
_symmetry.space_group_name_H-M   'P 1'
#
loop_
_entity.id
_entity.type
_entity.pdbx_description
1 polymer ?
#
loop_
_entity_poly.entity_id
_entity_poly.type
_entity_poly.pdbx_seq_one_letter_code
_entity_poly.pdbx_strand_id
1 'polypeptide(L)'
;MSCKTCGGCFTGSGCTTSRSSKTKNELTVARILGLLQLAAQTNDQTSNDHDHVIPTIVAELSQNIYASQMALLSAYNQLSLTDFLELAECCCMHDMTGVHIAWALEHCHSSPEELMVVLREEEKCKELWHHLDGQAEVHEVFNNLAEGAVGRIKRTPI
;
A
#
# COMPACT_ATOMS: atom_id res chain seq x y z
N MET A 1 35.10 -22.65 50.00
CA MET A 1 34.20 -21.47 50.02
C MET A 1 33.24 -21.64 48.87
N SER A 2 31.98 -21.92 49.18
CA SER A 2 30.97 -22.41 48.23
C SER A 2 30.23 -21.24 47.57
N CYS A 3 30.14 -21.31 46.25
CA CYS A 3 29.45 -20.35 45.39
C CYS A 3 27.96 -20.32 45.74
N LYS A 4 27.45 -19.14 46.14
CA LYS A 4 26.02 -18.95 46.46
C LYS A 4 25.24 -18.83 45.16
N THR A 5 24.50 -19.88 44.82
CA THR A 5 23.39 -19.88 43.88
C THR A 5 22.28 -18.94 44.38
N CYS A 6 21.95 -17.90 43.60
CA CYS A 6 20.70 -17.16 43.76
C CYS A 6 19.56 -17.98 43.15
N GLY A 7 18.90 -18.78 43.99
CA GLY A 7 17.59 -19.34 43.71
C GLY A 7 16.51 -18.41 44.24
N GLY A 8 15.51 -18.08 43.41
CA GLY A 8 14.27 -17.48 43.90
C GLY A 8 13.50 -16.69 42.86
N CYS A 9 12.51 -17.35 42.21
CA CYS A 9 11.11 -16.91 42.04
C CYS A 9 10.51 -17.50 40.75
N PHE A 10 10.14 -18.78 40.83
CA PHE A 10 9.14 -19.41 39.95
C PHE A 10 7.76 -19.02 40.47
N THR A 11 7.22 -17.88 40.06
CA THR A 11 5.78 -17.58 40.12
C THR A 11 5.39 -16.66 38.97
N GLY A 12 4.73 -17.25 37.97
CA GLY A 12 3.59 -16.66 37.27
C GLY A 12 3.66 -15.21 36.84
N SER A 13 4.35 -14.94 35.74
CA SER A 13 3.83 -14.08 34.68
C SER A 13 4.55 -14.49 33.42
N GLY A 14 3.91 -15.38 32.66
CA GLY A 14 4.33 -15.61 31.29
C GLY A 14 4.46 -14.25 30.63
N CYS A 15 5.65 -13.97 30.11
CA CYS A 15 5.86 -12.87 29.20
C CYS A 15 4.95 -13.16 28.00
N THR A 16 3.70 -12.71 28.11
CA THR A 16 2.82 -12.56 26.98
C THR A 16 3.52 -11.49 26.17
N THR A 17 4.23 -11.93 25.13
CA THR A 17 4.28 -11.12 23.93
C THR A 17 2.81 -10.95 23.55
N SER A 18 2.19 -9.89 24.08
CA SER A 18 1.04 -9.29 23.46
C SER A 18 1.57 -8.91 22.08
N ARG A 19 1.44 -9.85 21.14
CA ARG A 19 1.41 -9.59 19.73
C ARG A 19 0.34 -8.53 19.61
N SER A 20 0.77 -7.27 19.68
CA SER A 20 -0.08 -6.13 19.44
C SER A 20 -0.69 -6.44 18.09
N SER A 21 -1.97 -6.77 18.10
CA SER A 21 -2.74 -7.19 16.94
C SER A 21 -3.03 -5.95 16.11
N LYS A 22 -1.99 -5.20 15.74
CA LYS A 22 -2.04 -4.40 14.53
C LYS A 22 -2.37 -5.39 13.43
N THR A 23 -3.53 -5.21 12.82
CA THR A 23 -3.92 -6.03 11.68
C THR A 23 -2.79 -5.98 10.66
N LYS A 24 -2.51 -7.08 9.98
CA LYS A 24 -1.45 -7.18 8.95
C LYS A 24 -1.47 -5.99 7.97
N ASN A 25 -2.65 -5.41 7.74
CA ASN A 25 -2.87 -4.23 6.93
C ASN A 25 -2.22 -2.95 7.53
N GLU A 26 -2.42 -2.63 8.81
CA GLU A 26 -1.82 -1.45 9.46
C GLU A 26 -0.28 -1.47 9.46
N LEU A 27 0.33 -2.65 9.63
CA LEU A 27 1.78 -2.82 9.56
C LEU A 27 2.30 -2.62 8.13
N THR A 28 1.50 -3.00 7.13
CA THR A 28 1.84 -2.82 5.71
C THR A 28 1.74 -1.34 5.33
N VAL A 29 0.67 -0.65 5.75
CA VAL A 29 0.50 0.80 5.56
C VAL A 29 1.65 1.58 6.19
N ALA A 30 1.96 1.32 7.46
CA ALA A 30 3.06 2.00 8.15
C ALA A 30 4.42 1.80 7.46
N ARG A 31 4.65 0.61 6.88
CA ARG A 31 5.85 0.30 6.12
C ARG A 31 5.91 1.08 4.81
N ILE A 32 4.83 1.10 4.03
CA ILE A 32 4.75 1.84 2.76
C ILE A 32 4.94 3.34 3.02
N LEU A 33 4.27 3.90 4.02
CA LEU A 33 4.45 5.31 4.42
C LEU A 33 5.91 5.61 4.81
N GLY A 34 6.60 4.69 5.50
CA GLY A 34 8.02 4.80 5.79
C GLY A 34 8.91 4.81 4.54
N LEU A 35 8.59 3.97 3.54
CA LEU A 35 9.29 3.95 2.25
C LEU A 35 9.06 5.24 1.46
N LEU A 36 7.84 5.79 1.47
CA LEU A 36 7.50 7.06 0.83
C LEU A 36 8.28 8.22 1.45
N GLN A 37 8.39 8.25 2.78
CA GLN A 37 9.16 9.25 3.49
C GLN A 37 10.67 9.15 3.16
N LEU A 38 11.21 7.93 3.07
CA LEU A 38 12.59 7.69 2.67
C LEU A 38 12.85 8.17 1.23
N ALA A 39 11.93 7.88 0.31
CA ALA A 39 12.00 8.33 -1.07
C ALA A 39 11.96 9.87 -1.18
N ALA A 40 11.16 10.54 -0.35
CA ALA A 40 11.09 12.01 -0.32
C ALA A 40 12.37 12.67 0.24
N GLN A 41 13.03 12.05 1.22
CA GLN A 41 14.17 12.65 1.93
C GLN A 41 15.50 12.57 1.20
N THR A 42 15.70 11.55 0.36
CA THR A 42 17.04 11.30 -0.20
C THR A 42 17.27 11.95 -1.58
N ASN A 43 16.38 12.88 -1.96
CA ASN A 43 16.49 13.73 -3.14
C ASN A 43 17.75 14.65 -3.12
N ASP A 44 18.42 14.80 -1.97
CA ASP A 44 19.56 15.72 -1.83
C ASP A 44 20.95 15.08 -1.86
N GLN A 45 21.15 13.79 -1.54
CA GLN A 45 22.49 13.20 -1.45
C GLN A 45 22.51 11.69 -1.72
N THR A 46 23.29 11.27 -2.72
CA THR A 46 23.78 9.90 -3.03
C THR A 46 22.87 8.98 -3.87
N SER A 47 23.27 8.80 -5.13
CA SER A 47 22.59 8.09 -6.21
C SER A 47 22.75 6.55 -6.23
N ASN A 48 23.13 5.90 -5.12
CA ASN A 48 23.42 4.45 -5.12
C ASN A 48 22.53 3.61 -4.19
N ASP A 49 21.87 4.18 -3.18
CA ASP A 49 21.03 3.42 -2.22
C ASP A 49 19.53 3.45 -2.57
N HIS A 50 19.18 4.23 -3.60
CA HIS A 50 17.80 4.48 -4.02
C HIS A 50 17.25 3.55 -5.10
N ASP A 51 18.12 2.77 -5.74
CA ASP A 51 17.74 1.92 -6.88
C ASP A 51 16.68 0.88 -6.54
N HIS A 52 16.37 0.68 -5.26
CA HIS A 52 15.42 -0.33 -4.81
C HIS A 52 14.19 0.23 -4.09
N VAL A 53 14.16 1.52 -3.68
CA VAL A 53 13.04 2.06 -2.90
C VAL A 53 11.76 2.15 -3.75
N ILE A 54 11.85 2.78 -4.92
CA ILE A 54 10.71 2.89 -5.84
C ILE A 54 10.26 1.50 -6.32
N PRO A 55 11.15 0.58 -6.78
CA PRO A 55 10.74 -0.78 -7.10
C PRO A 55 10.08 -1.53 -5.94
N THR A 56 10.51 -1.29 -4.70
CA THR A 56 9.89 -1.88 -3.50
C THR A 56 8.49 -1.34 -3.26
N ILE A 57 8.29 -0.02 -3.34
CA ILE A 57 6.96 0.60 -3.25
C ILE A 57 6.02 0.00 -4.31
N VAL A 58 6.51 -0.10 -5.55
CA VAL A 58 5.75 -0.69 -6.67
C VAL A 58 5.38 -2.15 -6.38
N ALA A 59 6.33 -2.96 -5.94
CA ALA A 59 6.10 -4.38 -5.65
C ALA A 59 5.07 -4.57 -4.53
N GLU A 60 5.11 -3.73 -3.50
CA GLU A 60 4.18 -3.79 -2.37
C GLU A 60 2.77 -3.36 -2.75
N LEU A 61 2.62 -2.20 -3.39
CA LEU A 61 1.31 -1.69 -3.80
C LEU A 61 0.65 -2.57 -4.85
N SER A 62 1.43 -3.11 -5.79
CA SER A 62 0.91 -4.01 -6.82
C SER A 62 0.54 -5.40 -6.31
N GLN A 63 0.96 -5.80 -5.12
CA GLN A 63 0.78 -7.16 -4.60
C GLN A 63 1.22 -8.27 -5.58
N ASN A 64 2.27 -8.02 -6.36
CA ASN A 64 2.77 -8.90 -7.43
C ASN A 64 1.82 -9.10 -8.64
N ILE A 65 0.83 -8.23 -8.81
CA ILE A 65 -0.01 -8.22 -10.00
C ILE A 65 0.69 -7.43 -11.10
N TYR A 66 1.03 -8.12 -12.19
CA TYR A 66 1.81 -7.57 -13.30
C TYR A 66 1.19 -6.30 -13.89
N ALA A 67 -0.12 -6.28 -14.13
CA ALA A 67 -0.80 -5.10 -14.69
C ALA A 67 -0.63 -3.87 -13.80
N SER A 68 -0.74 -4.04 -12.49
CA SER A 68 -0.59 -2.98 -11.50
C SER A 68 0.87 -2.54 -11.34
N GLN A 69 1.83 -3.46 -11.46
CA GLN A 69 3.25 -3.11 -11.54
C GLN A 69 3.54 -2.22 -12.74
N MET A 70 3.05 -2.61 -13.92
CA MET A 70 3.23 -1.84 -15.15
C MET A 70 2.53 -0.47 -15.05
N ALA A 71 1.34 -0.41 -14.45
CA ALA A 71 0.64 0.84 -14.20
C ALA A 71 1.45 1.80 -13.33
N LEU A 72 2.00 1.32 -12.21
CA LEU A 72 2.81 2.14 -11.30
C LEU A 72 4.16 2.56 -11.90
N LEU A 73 4.83 1.66 -12.63
CA LEU A 73 6.07 2.01 -13.34
C LEU A 73 5.81 3.04 -14.44
N SER A 74 4.69 2.91 -15.16
CA SER A 74 4.25 3.90 -16.14
C SER A 74 3.98 5.25 -15.48
N ALA A 75 3.29 5.27 -14.34
CA ALA A 75 3.06 6.48 -13.56
C ALA A 75 4.36 7.13 -13.09
N TYR A 76 5.30 6.35 -12.56
CA TYR A 76 6.62 6.85 -12.14
C TYR A 76 7.41 7.48 -13.29
N ASN A 77 7.31 6.93 -14.51
CA ASN A 77 8.01 7.46 -15.67
C ASN A 77 7.37 8.73 -16.25
N GLN A 78 6.09 9.00 -15.96
CA GLN A 78 5.33 10.13 -16.52
C GLN A 78 5.17 11.28 -15.53
N LEU A 79 5.07 10.98 -14.23
CA LEU A 79 4.86 11.96 -13.17
C LEU A 79 6.19 12.47 -12.61
N SER A 80 6.13 13.63 -11.95
CA SER A 80 7.22 14.04 -11.07
C SER A 80 7.35 13.06 -9.90
N LEU A 81 8.53 12.96 -9.28
CA LEU A 81 8.70 12.12 -8.09
C LEU A 81 7.69 12.49 -7.00
N THR A 82 7.46 13.78 -6.78
CA THR A 82 6.49 14.27 -5.78
C THR A 82 5.06 13.80 -6.09
N ASP A 83 4.60 13.96 -7.34
CA ASP A 83 3.26 13.52 -7.73
C ASP A 83 3.13 11.98 -7.69
N PHE A 84 4.18 11.24 -8.04
CA PHE A 84 4.20 9.79 -7.90
C PHE A 84 4.10 9.35 -6.44
N LEU A 85 4.81 10.00 -5.53
CA LEU A 85 4.75 9.69 -4.10
C LEU A 85 3.37 10.03 -3.51
N GLU A 86 2.76 11.13 -3.94
CA GLU A 86 1.38 11.49 -3.57
C GLU A 86 0.37 10.45 -4.08
N LEU A 87 0.52 10.00 -5.34
CA LEU A 87 -0.28 8.91 -5.90
C LEU A 87 -0.15 7.63 -5.07
N ALA A 88 1.08 7.22 -4.78
CA ALA A 88 1.37 6.01 -4.02
C ALA A 88 0.86 6.08 -2.58
N GLU A 89 0.94 7.25 -1.94
CA GLU A 89 0.35 7.52 -0.63
C GLU A 89 -1.18 7.37 -0.70
N CYS A 90 -1.83 8.02 -1.65
CA CYS A 90 -3.28 7.92 -1.85
C CYS A 90 -3.71 6.46 -2.05
N CYS A 91 -3.01 5.72 -2.91
CA CYS A 91 -3.25 4.29 -3.12
C CYS A 91 -3.20 3.50 -1.81
N CYS A 92 -2.18 3.75 -0.99
CA CYS A 92 -1.99 3.08 0.29
C CYS A 92 -3.10 3.44 1.29
N MET A 93 -3.43 4.72 1.44
CA MET A 93 -4.39 5.21 2.44
C MET A 93 -5.82 4.73 2.16
N HIS A 94 -6.16 4.55 0.88
CA HIS A 94 -7.47 4.07 0.44
C HIS A 94 -7.53 2.56 0.19
N ASP A 95 -6.49 1.80 0.57
CA ASP A 95 -6.40 0.34 0.30
C ASP A 95 -6.56 -0.02 -1.19
N MET A 96 -6.24 0.94 -2.08
CA MET A 96 -6.22 0.77 -3.53
C MET A 96 -4.92 0.07 -3.92
N THR A 97 -4.90 -1.24 -3.66
CA THR A 97 -3.75 -2.12 -3.89
C THR A 97 -4.11 -3.24 -4.86
N GLY A 98 -3.09 -3.90 -5.39
CA GLY A 98 -3.29 -5.01 -6.32
C GLY A 98 -4.03 -4.57 -7.57
N VAL A 99 -5.04 -5.33 -7.99
CA VAL A 99 -5.79 -5.13 -9.24
C VAL A 99 -6.46 -3.76 -9.32
N HIS A 100 -6.81 -3.15 -8.18
CA HIS A 100 -7.47 -1.84 -8.15
C HIS A 100 -6.63 -0.75 -8.81
N ILE A 101 -5.31 -0.81 -8.70
CA ILE A 101 -4.42 0.19 -9.30
C ILE A 101 -4.48 0.13 -10.84
N ALA A 102 -4.49 -1.09 -11.40
CA ALA A 102 -4.61 -1.28 -12.84
C ALA A 102 -5.96 -0.75 -13.34
N TRP A 103 -7.05 -1.08 -12.65
CA TRP A 103 -8.38 -0.59 -13.01
C TRP A 103 -8.53 0.92 -12.86
N ALA A 104 -7.93 1.52 -11.83
CA ALA A 104 -7.98 2.97 -11.62
C ALA A 104 -7.29 3.71 -12.77
N LEU A 105 -6.14 3.21 -13.21
CA LEU A 105 -5.42 3.79 -14.33
C LEU A 105 -6.14 3.54 -15.67
N GLU A 106 -6.75 2.37 -15.86
CA GLU A 106 -7.57 2.05 -17.04
C GLU A 106 -8.80 2.96 -17.14
N HIS A 107 -9.48 3.21 -16.01
CA HIS A 107 -10.59 4.15 -15.92
C HIS A 107 -10.20 5.57 -16.36
N CYS A 108 -8.95 5.95 -16.09
CA CYS A 108 -8.37 7.24 -16.49
C CYS A 108 -7.60 7.15 -17.81
N HIS A 109 -8.03 6.29 -18.74
CA HIS A 109 -7.46 6.16 -20.10
C HIS A 109 -5.95 5.92 -20.14
N SER A 110 -5.39 5.24 -19.15
CA SER A 110 -3.94 5.05 -18.99
C SER A 110 -3.13 6.33 -18.76
N SER A 111 -3.78 7.42 -18.30
CA SER A 111 -3.17 8.70 -17.95
C SER A 111 -3.00 8.84 -16.43
N PRO A 112 -1.75 8.77 -15.91
CA PRO A 112 -1.46 8.99 -14.49
C PRO A 112 -1.82 10.41 -14.02
N GLU A 113 -1.72 11.40 -14.91
CA GLU A 113 -2.09 12.79 -14.63
C GLU A 113 -3.60 12.94 -14.43
N GLU A 114 -4.40 12.28 -15.28
CA GLU A 114 -5.87 12.26 -15.14
C GLU A 114 -6.28 11.57 -13.85
N LEU A 115 -5.61 10.46 -13.50
CA LEU A 115 -5.83 9.78 -12.23
C LEU A 115 -5.55 10.69 -11.03
N MET A 116 -4.47 11.48 -11.06
CA MET A 116 -4.18 12.46 -10.01
C MET A 116 -5.26 13.53 -9.89
N VAL A 117 -5.78 14.02 -11.01
CA VAL A 117 -6.90 14.98 -11.02
C VAL A 117 -8.15 14.35 -10.39
N VAL A 118 -8.48 13.12 -10.77
CA VAL A 118 -9.63 12.38 -10.22
C VAL A 118 -9.48 12.17 -8.71
N LEU A 119 -8.30 11.80 -8.23
CA LEU A 119 -8.04 11.54 -6.81
C LEU A 119 -8.10 12.82 -5.94
N ARG A 120 -7.74 13.98 -6.51
CA ARG A 120 -7.79 15.28 -5.82
C ARG A 120 -9.19 15.90 -5.80
N GLU A 121 -10.07 15.53 -6.74
CA GLU A 121 -11.44 16.03 -6.80
C GLU A 121 -12.40 15.09 -6.05
N GLU A 122 -12.94 15.54 -4.91
CA GLU A 122 -13.72 14.69 -3.98
C GLU A 122 -14.86 13.91 -4.67
N GLU A 123 -15.64 14.56 -5.53
CA GLU A 123 -16.78 13.91 -6.21
C GLU A 123 -16.32 12.87 -7.24
N LYS A 124 -15.30 13.18 -8.05
CA LYS A 124 -14.74 12.22 -9.02
C LYS A 124 -14.06 11.05 -8.32
N CYS A 125 -13.40 11.32 -7.19
CA CYS A 125 -12.75 10.30 -6.38
C CYS A 125 -13.77 9.29 -5.83
N LYS A 126 -14.94 9.77 -5.37
CA LYS A 126 -16.06 8.90 -4.96
C LYS A 126 -16.57 8.04 -6.12
N GLU A 127 -16.74 8.62 -7.31
CA GLU A 127 -17.15 7.89 -8.51
C GLU A 127 -16.15 6.80 -8.88
N LEU A 128 -14.85 7.10 -8.82
CA LEU A 128 -13.78 6.14 -9.03
C LEU A 128 -13.86 4.99 -8.01
N TRP A 129 -14.04 5.28 -6.72
CA TRP A 129 -14.15 4.23 -5.70
C TRP A 129 -15.35 3.31 -5.93
N HIS A 130 -16.49 3.86 -6.35
CA HIS A 130 -17.66 3.05 -6.72
C HIS A 130 -17.39 2.18 -7.94
N HIS A 131 -16.69 2.73 -8.95
CA HIS A 131 -16.29 1.97 -10.12
C HIS A 131 -15.37 0.79 -9.75
N LEU A 132 -14.35 1.04 -8.92
CA LEU A 132 -13.39 0.02 -8.50
C LEU A 132 -14.03 -1.12 -7.70
N ASP A 133 -14.93 -0.79 -6.78
CA ASP A 133 -15.68 -1.80 -6.03
C ASP A 133 -16.59 -2.63 -6.96
N GLY A 134 -17.23 -2.00 -7.95
CA GLY A 134 -18.00 -2.71 -8.97
C GLY A 134 -17.14 -3.65 -9.80
N GLN A 135 -15.93 -3.24 -10.20
CA GLN A 135 -14.98 -4.10 -10.90
C GLN A 135 -14.54 -5.28 -10.03
N ALA A 136 -14.34 -5.05 -8.73
CA ALA A 136 -14.00 -6.11 -7.78
C ALA A 136 -15.11 -7.17 -7.69
N GLU A 137 -16.37 -6.75 -7.58
CA GLU A 137 -17.53 -7.65 -7.57
C GLU A 137 -17.64 -8.46 -8.86
N VAL A 138 -17.51 -7.79 -10.01
CA VAL A 138 -17.51 -8.46 -11.33
C VAL A 138 -16.38 -9.50 -11.38
N HIS A 139 -15.16 -9.12 -11.00
CA HIS A 139 -14.02 -10.03 -10.99
C HIS A 139 -14.26 -11.24 -10.09
N GLU A 140 -14.85 -11.05 -8.91
CA GLU A 140 -15.19 -12.13 -7.97
C GLU A 140 -16.19 -13.11 -8.59
N VAL A 141 -17.27 -12.60 -9.20
CA VAL A 141 -18.31 -13.43 -9.83
C VAL A 141 -17.74 -14.23 -11.01
N PHE A 142 -16.99 -13.59 -11.91
CA PHE A 142 -16.47 -14.27 -13.10
C PHE A 142 -15.37 -15.28 -12.80
N ASN A 143 -14.64 -15.13 -11.68
CA ASN A 143 -13.58 -16.05 -11.27
C ASN A 143 -14.01 -17.05 -10.18
N ASN A 144 -15.29 -17.08 -9.80
CA ASN A 144 -15.81 -17.91 -8.71
C ASN A 144 -15.05 -17.71 -7.38
N LEU A 145 -14.71 -16.47 -7.05
CA LEU A 145 -14.08 -16.12 -5.78
C LEU A 145 -15.15 -15.87 -4.71
N ALA A 146 -14.75 -15.96 -3.44
CA ALA A 146 -15.62 -15.56 -2.35
C ALA A 146 -15.89 -14.05 -2.40
N GLU A 147 -17.08 -13.64 -1.96
CA GLU A 147 -17.44 -12.22 -1.85
C GLU A 147 -16.43 -11.49 -0.96
N GLY A 148 -15.90 -10.38 -1.48
CA GLY A 148 -14.89 -9.56 -0.79
C GLY A 148 -13.47 -10.10 -0.87
N ALA A 149 -13.20 -11.18 -1.61
CA ALA A 149 -11.86 -11.75 -1.76
C ALA A 149 -10.86 -10.79 -2.42
N VAL A 150 -11.33 -9.89 -3.30
CA VAL A 150 -10.47 -8.88 -3.96
C VAL A 150 -10.20 -7.68 -3.03
N GLY A 151 -11.02 -7.48 -2.00
CA GLY A 151 -11.02 -6.29 -1.16
C GLY A 151 -11.93 -5.18 -1.72
N ARG A 152 -12.06 -4.10 -0.96
CA ARG A 152 -12.87 -2.92 -1.31
C ARG A 152 -12.13 -1.66 -0.90
N ILE A 153 -12.36 -0.57 -1.62
CA ILE A 153 -11.67 0.70 -1.38
C ILE A 153 -12.08 1.29 -0.03
N LYS A 154 -11.16 1.89 0.74
CA LYS A 154 -11.52 2.60 1.96
C LYS A 154 -11.89 4.04 1.65
N ARG A 155 -13.06 4.47 2.12
CA ARG A 155 -13.60 5.83 1.87
C ARG A 155 -13.00 6.86 2.81
N THR A 156 -12.62 6.41 4.00
CA THR A 156 -11.93 7.21 5.00
C THR A 156 -10.47 6.74 5.02
N PRO A 157 -9.50 7.67 4.87
CA PRO A 157 -8.08 7.32 4.95
C PRO A 157 -7.75 6.72 6.33
N ILE A 158 -6.81 5.76 6.36
CA ILE A 158 -6.39 5.00 7.55
C ILE A 158 -5.53 5.83 8.50
#